data_AF-A0AAN8IEP2-F1
#
_entry.id   AF-A0AAN8IEP2-F1
#
_cell.length_a   1.000
_cell.length_b   1.000
_cell.length_c   1.000
_cell.angle_alpha   90.00
_cell.angle_beta   90.00
_cell.angle_gamma   90.00
#
_symmetry.space_group_name_H-M   'P 1'
#
loop_
_entity.id
_entity.type
_entity.pdbx_description
1 polymer ?
#
loop_
_entity_poly.entity_id
_entity_poly.type
_entity_poly.pdbx_seq_one_letter_code
_entity_poly.pdbx_strand_id
1 'polypeptide(L)'
;MPCPTCKMDITPDSLKPDKKKRREVQSLLVKCPFARYGCQWCGGLKEMKRHADSCQYHGVPCPSCNKTIAEREMTTHLSECQRKLGICTYCEICVKATSMQDHLKICKKVIISCPFQCGLRDRPREEIDQHRPLCPNVDKACPFAELGCDYIGDKVTVQQHLAEEPIRHLMFLCDEVTNLKNFQTNMESEWSEMNERHRDILQRAITANEMYGAQLIWRIDNMNQRINEARSGTSPIIHSDPFVTKRYGYKFIASACLFGDGEYRGKYMAVYLTLVRGKYDALLQWPFDLTVCITLLDQNPDHNERCDISYRVDARKIKEKSEFIERPLSDKNGSFGAQTFCRLEVMNSFIRDDVMFLKFEVEPMKSQHILKSVSPQNLENSSTSNELAQRTPMTITSTELPKAVEETSTGSQTRTGPWSAQSNGQRPHRPSMNEVSPPNPTASPPIPTHRPKVPPVIVTEKNEIQESAENEERSTRF
;
A
#
# COMPACT_ATOMS: atom_id res chain seq x y z
N MET A 1 24.56 5.24 -23.39
CA MET A 1 24.06 4.14 -24.25
C MET A 1 24.58 4.40 -25.67
N PRO A 2 25.30 3.47 -26.31
CA PRO A 2 25.85 3.71 -27.64
C PRO A 2 24.73 3.76 -28.69
N CYS A 3 24.80 4.74 -29.59
CA CYS A 3 23.84 4.87 -30.69
C CYS A 3 23.87 3.62 -31.58
N PRO A 4 22.74 2.96 -31.87
CA PRO A 4 22.72 1.76 -32.71
C PRO A 4 23.15 2.02 -34.16
N THR A 5 23.19 3.30 -34.59
CA THR A 5 23.57 3.69 -35.95
C THR A 5 25.03 4.10 -36.06
N CYS A 6 25.53 5.00 -35.20
CA CYS A 6 26.90 5.52 -35.29
C CYS A 6 27.84 4.99 -34.20
N LYS A 7 27.36 4.14 -33.29
CA LYS A 7 28.10 3.52 -32.17
C LYS A 7 28.77 4.48 -31.19
N MET A 8 28.60 5.79 -31.35
CA MET A 8 29.05 6.79 -30.38
C MET A 8 28.21 6.73 -29.11
N ASP A 9 28.86 6.92 -27.97
CA ASP A 9 28.19 7.00 -26.68
C ASP A 9 27.27 8.23 -26.61
N ILE A 10 25.97 7.97 -26.48
CA ILE A 10 24.97 9.01 -26.28
C ILE A 10 25.02 9.38 -24.80
N THR A 11 25.54 10.57 -24.51
CA THR A 11 25.35 11.25 -23.22
C THR A 11 24.06 12.08 -23.29
N PRO A 12 23.32 12.25 -22.19
CA PRO A 12 22.09 13.05 -22.18
C PRO A 12 22.27 14.47 -22.73
N ASP A 13 23.43 15.08 -22.49
CA ASP A 13 23.79 16.43 -22.95
C ASP A 13 24.09 16.51 -24.46
N SER A 14 24.40 15.38 -25.09
CA SER A 14 24.66 15.29 -26.54
C SER A 14 23.38 15.22 -27.39
N LEU A 15 22.23 14.98 -26.75
CA LEU A 15 20.94 14.85 -27.42
C LEU A 15 20.31 16.21 -27.69
N LYS A 16 20.35 16.63 -28.97
CA LYS A 16 19.60 17.81 -29.41
C LYS A 16 18.16 17.41 -29.71
N PRO A 17 17.15 18.01 -29.06
CA PRO A 17 15.75 17.68 -29.33
C PRO A 17 15.39 18.08 -30.76
N ASP A 18 14.86 17.12 -31.53
CA ASP A 18 14.37 17.36 -32.87
C ASP A 18 13.08 18.21 -32.81
N LYS A 19 13.26 19.51 -33.04
CA LYS A 19 12.17 20.51 -33.02
C LYS A 19 11.13 20.22 -34.09
N LYS A 20 11.49 19.61 -35.23
CA LYS A 20 10.56 19.29 -36.33
C LYS A 20 9.71 18.08 -35.94
N LYS A 21 10.31 16.99 -35.48
CA LYS A 21 9.58 15.82 -34.97
C LYS A 21 8.69 16.17 -33.79
N ARG A 22 9.15 17.03 -32.89
CA ARG A 22 8.30 17.53 -31.79
C ARG A 22 7.07 18.28 -32.28
N ARG A 23 7.19 19.11 -33.33
CA ARG A 23 6.03 19.81 -33.92
C ARG A 23 5.06 18.82 -34.59
N GLU A 24 5.58 17.83 -35.31
CA GLU A 24 4.77 16.76 -35.92
C GLU A 24 3.96 16.01 -34.85
N VAL A 25 4.60 15.57 -33.75
CA VAL A 25 3.92 14.91 -32.63
C VAL A 25 2.86 15.81 -31.98
N GLN A 26 3.17 17.10 -31.77
CA GLN A 26 2.24 18.07 -31.19
C GLN A 26 1.04 18.42 -32.08
N SER A 27 1.13 18.12 -33.38
CA SER A 27 0.05 18.31 -34.36
C SER A 27 -0.88 17.11 -34.51
N LEU A 28 -0.52 15.95 -33.92
CA LEU A 28 -1.35 14.75 -33.98
C LEU A 28 -2.73 15.01 -33.37
N LEU A 29 -3.77 14.58 -34.06
CA LEU A 29 -5.14 14.66 -33.58
C LEU A 29 -5.37 13.61 -32.50
N VAL A 30 -5.87 14.05 -31.36
CA VAL A 30 -6.17 13.23 -30.19
C VAL A 30 -7.58 13.51 -29.70
N LYS A 31 -8.27 12.45 -29.26
CA LYS A 31 -9.57 12.56 -28.61
C LYS A 31 -9.39 12.83 -27.12
N CYS A 32 -10.31 13.58 -26.53
CA CYS A 32 -10.34 13.80 -25.08
C CYS A 32 -10.34 12.44 -24.34
N PRO A 33 -9.56 12.27 -23.25
CA PRO A 33 -9.62 11.06 -22.41
C PRO A 33 -11.02 10.75 -21.89
N PHE A 34 -11.88 11.77 -21.77
CA PHE A 34 -13.27 11.66 -21.35
C PHE A 34 -14.25 11.48 -22.52
N ALA A 35 -13.78 11.16 -23.73
CA ALA A 35 -14.66 10.94 -24.87
C ALA A 35 -15.67 9.80 -24.66
N ARG A 36 -15.27 8.78 -23.88
CA ARG A 36 -16.16 7.68 -23.46
C ARG A 36 -17.30 8.12 -22.53
N TYR A 37 -17.19 9.31 -21.92
CA TYR A 37 -18.22 9.90 -21.06
C TYR A 37 -19.02 11.01 -21.76
N GLY A 38 -18.82 11.20 -23.07
CA GLY A 38 -19.60 12.13 -23.88
C GLY A 38 -18.85 13.38 -24.34
N CYS A 39 -17.58 13.57 -23.96
CA CYS A 39 -16.79 14.68 -24.49
C CYS A 39 -16.46 14.47 -25.98
N GLN A 40 -16.99 15.32 -26.86
CA GLN A 40 -16.78 15.20 -28.30
C GLN A 40 -15.50 15.88 -28.81
N TRP A 41 -14.68 16.43 -27.90
CA TRP A 41 -13.49 17.18 -28.28
C TRP A 41 -12.44 16.28 -28.96
N CYS A 42 -12.01 16.71 -30.14
CA CYS A 42 -10.92 16.14 -30.92
C CYS A 42 -10.09 17.31 -31.46
N GLY A 43 -8.79 17.33 -31.19
CA GLY A 43 -7.91 18.43 -31.58
C GLY A 43 -6.45 18.03 -31.55
N GLY A 44 -5.56 18.96 -31.89
CA GLY A 44 -4.12 18.69 -31.85
C GLY A 44 -3.62 18.44 -30.43
N LEU A 45 -2.65 17.55 -30.25
CA LEU A 45 -2.06 17.21 -28.94
C LEU A 45 -1.59 18.44 -28.16
N LYS A 46 -1.10 19.48 -28.85
CA LYS A 46 -0.72 20.78 -28.25
C LYS A 46 -1.86 21.48 -27.50
N GLU A 47 -3.11 21.23 -27.90
CA GLU A 47 -4.31 21.90 -27.38
C GLU A 47 -5.02 21.07 -26.31
N MET A 48 -4.64 19.80 -26.16
CA MET A 48 -5.23 18.86 -25.20
C MET A 48 -5.17 19.38 -23.77
N LYS A 49 -4.03 19.97 -23.36
CA LYS A 49 -3.87 20.50 -22.00
C LYS A 49 -4.89 21.60 -21.70
N ARG A 50 -5.00 22.58 -22.59
CA ARG A 50 -5.96 23.68 -22.47
C ARG A 50 -7.41 23.18 -22.46
N HIS A 51 -7.74 22.17 -23.26
CA HIS A 51 -9.06 21.56 -23.24
C HIS A 51 -9.33 20.82 -21.92
N ALA A 52 -8.36 20.06 -21.41
CA ALA A 52 -8.49 19.32 -20.16
C ALA A 52 -8.83 20.23 -18.98
N ASP A 53 -8.23 21.43 -18.93
CA ASP A 53 -8.48 22.45 -17.91
C ASP A 53 -9.92 23.02 -17.96
N SER A 54 -10.62 22.91 -19.09
CA SER A 54 -11.97 23.43 -19.29
C SER A 54 -12.99 22.35 -19.69
N CYS A 55 -12.67 21.08 -19.48
CA CYS A 55 -13.49 19.97 -19.97
C CYS A 55 -14.65 19.70 -19.01
N GLN A 56 -15.89 20.00 -19.39
CA GLN A 56 -17.07 19.83 -18.52
C GLN A 56 -17.34 18.38 -18.04
N TYR A 57 -16.66 17.40 -18.63
CA TYR A 57 -16.74 15.97 -18.29
C TYR A 57 -15.61 15.51 -17.38
N HIS A 58 -14.66 16.39 -17.05
CA HIS A 58 -13.62 16.09 -16.08
C HIS A 58 -14.26 15.92 -14.69
N GLY A 59 -13.77 14.93 -13.97
CA GLY A 59 -14.27 14.62 -12.64
C GLY A 59 -13.57 15.47 -11.59
N VAL A 60 -14.32 16.26 -10.84
CA VAL A 60 -13.86 17.01 -9.67
C VAL A 60 -14.38 16.39 -8.38
N PRO A 61 -13.56 16.31 -7.31
CA PRO A 61 -14.02 15.77 -6.03
C PRO A 61 -14.99 16.75 -5.35
N CYS A 62 -16.16 16.26 -4.94
CA CYS A 62 -17.11 17.03 -4.14
C CYS A 62 -16.49 17.42 -2.78
N PRO A 63 -16.56 18.68 -2.33
CA PRO A 63 -15.99 19.12 -1.05
C PRO A 63 -16.58 18.43 0.18
N SER A 64 -17.82 17.95 0.11
CA SER A 64 -18.54 17.35 1.26
C SER A 64 -18.43 15.83 1.32
N CYS A 65 -18.53 15.14 0.18
CA CYS A 65 -18.54 13.68 0.15
C CYS A 65 -17.31 13.04 -0.51
N ASN A 66 -16.46 13.86 -1.14
CA ASN A 66 -15.28 13.48 -1.90
C ASN A 66 -15.52 12.47 -3.04
N LYS A 67 -16.78 12.31 -3.48
CA LYS A 67 -17.07 11.58 -4.72
C LYS A 67 -16.61 12.43 -5.89
N THR A 68 -15.96 11.79 -6.86
CA THR A 68 -15.61 12.41 -8.13
C THR A 68 -16.87 12.57 -8.96
N ILE A 69 -17.30 13.80 -9.19
CA ILE A 69 -18.50 14.15 -9.94
C ILE A 69 -18.07 14.96 -11.17
N ALA A 70 -18.73 14.77 -12.32
CA ALA A 70 -18.48 15.61 -13.48
C ALA A 70 -18.78 17.07 -13.11
N GLU A 71 -17.90 18.01 -13.47
CA GLU A 71 -18.03 19.41 -13.09
C GLU A 71 -19.43 20.00 -13.38
N ARG A 72 -20.03 19.62 -14.52
CA ARG A 72 -21.38 20.04 -14.92
C ARG A 72 -22.51 19.58 -13.96
N GLU A 73 -22.29 18.52 -13.20
CA GLU A 73 -23.29 17.88 -12.29
C GLU A 73 -23.02 18.23 -10.82
N MET A 74 -22.01 19.08 -10.53
CA MET A 74 -21.64 19.43 -9.16
C MET A 74 -22.75 20.19 -8.45
N THR A 75 -23.43 21.12 -9.12
CA THR A 75 -24.49 21.95 -8.51
C THR A 75 -25.68 21.11 -8.06
N THR A 76 -26.12 20.16 -8.89
CA THR A 76 -27.22 19.24 -8.55
C THR A 76 -26.79 18.22 -7.50
N HIS A 77 -25.55 17.73 -7.56
CA HIS A 77 -24.99 16.87 -6.52
C HIS A 77 -24.95 17.57 -5.15
N LEU A 78 -24.57 18.84 -5.07
CA LEU A 78 -24.51 19.59 -3.81
C LEU A 78 -25.88 19.74 -3.15
N SER A 79 -26.97 19.87 -3.91
CA SER A 79 -28.33 19.87 -3.35
C SER A 79 -28.77 18.49 -2.84
N GLU A 80 -28.27 17.41 -3.41
CA GLU A 80 -28.66 16.02 -3.08
C GLU A 80 -27.61 15.29 -2.22
N CYS A 81 -26.55 15.99 -1.80
CA CYS A 81 -25.41 15.37 -1.14
C CYS A 81 -25.77 14.87 0.27
N GLN A 82 -25.98 13.56 0.40
CA GLN A 82 -26.31 12.88 1.66
C GLN A 82 -25.24 13.03 2.77
N ARG A 83 -24.04 13.51 2.43
CA ARG A 83 -22.96 13.79 3.39
C ARG A 83 -22.76 15.29 3.65
N LYS A 84 -23.79 16.11 3.47
CA LYS A 84 -23.77 17.49 3.93
C LYS A 84 -23.41 17.51 5.42
N LEU A 85 -22.22 17.99 5.74
CA LEU A 85 -21.75 18.14 7.12
C LEU A 85 -22.32 19.44 7.67
N GLY A 86 -22.90 19.37 8.86
CA GLY A 86 -23.23 20.53 9.67
C GLY A 86 -22.14 20.75 10.71
N ILE A 87 -21.77 22.00 10.98
CA ILE A 87 -20.87 22.34 12.08
C ILE A 87 -21.74 22.54 13.32
N CYS A 88 -21.41 21.85 14.41
CA CYS A 88 -22.10 22.05 15.69
C CYS A 88 -21.75 23.44 16.23
N THR A 89 -22.75 24.25 16.54
CA THR A 89 -22.57 25.64 17.04
C THR A 89 -21.96 25.71 18.43
N TYR A 90 -21.92 24.59 19.16
CA TYR A 90 -21.41 24.53 20.54
C TYR A 90 -19.98 23.98 20.62
N CYS A 91 -19.68 22.92 19.85
CA CYS A 91 -18.37 22.27 19.89
C CYS A 91 -17.52 22.47 18.64
N GLU A 92 -18.07 23.09 17.61
CA GLU A 92 -17.42 23.40 16.32
C GLU A 92 -16.94 22.16 15.54
N ILE A 93 -17.39 20.96 15.94
CA ILE A 93 -17.09 19.71 15.25
C ILE A 93 -18.03 19.55 14.05
N CYS A 94 -17.49 19.08 12.93
CA CYS A 94 -18.27 18.67 11.76
C CYS A 94 -18.99 17.34 12.04
N VAL A 95 -20.31 17.36 11.98
CA VAL A 95 -21.19 16.20 12.19
C VAL A 95 -22.05 16.00 10.94
N LYS A 96 -22.40 14.76 10.61
CA LYS A 96 -23.40 14.48 9.56
C LYS A 96 -24.68 15.28 9.89
N ALA A 97 -25.20 16.09 8.96
CA ALA A 97 -26.36 16.95 9.25
C ALA A 97 -27.58 16.16 9.75
N THR A 98 -27.78 14.94 9.24
CA THR A 98 -28.82 14.00 9.68
C THR A 98 -28.67 13.52 11.13
N SER A 99 -27.47 13.60 11.70
CA SER A 99 -27.13 13.09 13.04
C SER A 99 -26.80 14.22 14.02
N MET A 100 -27.06 15.49 13.65
CA MET A 100 -26.78 16.64 14.52
C MET A 100 -27.59 16.56 15.82
N GLN A 101 -28.85 16.12 15.75
CA GLN A 101 -29.71 16.00 16.93
C GLN A 101 -29.18 14.96 17.93
N ASP A 102 -28.67 13.83 17.44
CA ASP A 102 -28.06 12.80 18.29
C ASP A 102 -26.72 13.26 18.87
N HIS A 103 -25.93 14.01 18.09
CA HIS A 103 -24.72 14.64 18.59
C HIS A 103 -25.01 15.59 19.75
N LEU A 104 -26.06 16.42 19.68
CA LEU A 104 -26.42 17.34 20.77
C LEU A 104 -26.73 16.61 22.08
N LYS A 105 -27.19 15.35 22.04
CA LYS A 105 -27.43 14.54 23.25
C LYS A 105 -26.15 14.20 24.00
N ILE A 106 -25.01 14.10 23.30
CA ILE A 106 -23.70 13.71 23.86
C ILE A 106 -22.63 14.80 23.78
N CYS A 107 -22.96 15.96 23.20
CA CYS A 107 -22.01 17.05 22.99
C CYS A 107 -21.59 17.66 24.33
N LYS A 108 -20.29 17.62 24.64
CA LYS A 108 -19.73 18.14 25.92
C LYS A 108 -19.92 19.64 26.11
N LYS A 109 -19.93 20.41 25.01
CA LYS A 109 -20.06 21.86 25.02
C LYS A 109 -21.50 22.36 24.87
N VAL A 110 -22.47 21.46 24.68
CA VAL A 110 -23.88 21.86 24.58
C VAL A 110 -24.33 22.48 25.90
N ILE A 111 -25.06 23.59 25.82
CA ILE A 111 -25.57 24.27 27.01
C ILE A 111 -26.81 23.54 27.51
N ILE A 112 -26.77 23.11 28.77
CA ILE A 112 -27.87 22.42 29.44
C ILE A 112 -28.11 23.02 30.84
N SER A 113 -29.29 22.74 31.40
CA SER A 113 -29.55 22.94 32.82
C SER A 113 -29.29 21.66 33.61
N CYS A 114 -29.06 21.77 34.92
CA CYS A 114 -28.89 20.60 35.78
C CYS A 114 -30.11 19.67 35.68
N PRO A 115 -29.94 18.38 35.27
CA PRO A 115 -31.04 17.42 35.18
C PRO A 115 -31.75 17.18 36.52
N PHE A 116 -31.04 17.37 37.62
CA PHE A 116 -31.56 17.22 38.99
C PHE A 116 -32.19 18.52 39.54
N GLN A 117 -32.33 19.54 38.69
CA GLN A 117 -33.02 20.81 38.97
C GLN A 117 -32.57 21.50 40.28
N CYS A 118 -31.27 21.44 40.60
CA CYS A 118 -30.69 22.09 41.79
C CYS A 118 -30.63 23.62 41.72
N GLY A 119 -31.11 24.22 40.63
CA GLY A 119 -31.05 25.66 40.36
C GLY A 119 -29.87 26.09 39.47
N LEU A 120 -28.88 25.23 39.24
CA LEU A 120 -27.80 25.49 38.29
C LEU A 120 -28.32 25.35 36.85
N ARG A 121 -28.24 26.42 36.06
CA ARG A 121 -28.75 26.53 34.69
C ARG A 121 -27.69 27.09 33.74
N ASP A 122 -27.93 26.90 32.44
CA ASP A 122 -27.17 27.52 31.35
C ASP A 122 -25.66 27.26 31.40
N ARG A 123 -25.26 26.01 31.66
CA ARG A 123 -23.86 25.59 31.68
C ARG A 123 -23.54 24.56 30.60
N PRO A 124 -22.30 24.51 30.09
CA PRO A 124 -21.84 23.40 29.28
C PRO A 124 -22.06 22.06 29.99
N ARG A 125 -22.44 21.02 29.23
CA ARG A 125 -22.65 19.67 29.78
C ARG A 125 -21.48 19.18 30.62
N GLU A 126 -20.25 19.43 30.19
CA GLU A 126 -19.04 19.04 30.94
C GLU A 126 -18.91 19.70 32.32
N GLU A 127 -19.43 20.92 32.51
CA GLU A 127 -19.46 21.59 33.82
C GLU A 127 -20.56 20.99 34.71
N ILE A 128 -21.71 20.65 34.14
CA ILE A 128 -22.81 19.99 34.86
C ILE A 128 -22.42 18.58 35.32
N ASP A 129 -21.69 17.84 34.48
CA ASP A 129 -21.17 16.50 34.79
C ASP A 129 -20.17 16.56 35.96
N GLN A 130 -19.32 17.59 36.02
CA GLN A 130 -18.41 17.82 37.15
C GLN A 130 -19.15 18.21 38.43
N HIS A 131 -20.27 18.92 38.33
CA HIS A 131 -21.11 19.30 39.47
C HIS A 131 -21.89 18.10 40.05
N ARG A 132 -22.16 17.05 39.25
CA ARG A 132 -23.05 15.92 39.63
C ARG A 132 -22.77 15.35 41.03
N PRO A 133 -21.53 15.07 41.45
CA PRO A 133 -21.25 14.51 42.78
C PRO A 133 -21.57 15.46 43.95
N LEU A 134 -21.68 16.76 43.68
CA LEU A 134 -21.92 17.82 44.67
C LEU A 134 -23.37 18.32 44.64
N CYS A 135 -24.22 17.73 43.79
CA CYS A 135 -25.57 18.21 43.55
C CYS A 135 -26.47 17.96 44.78
N PRO A 136 -27.09 19.00 45.39
CA PRO A 136 -27.92 18.84 46.59
C PRO A 136 -29.23 18.08 46.35
N ASN A 137 -29.61 17.87 45.09
CA ASN A 137 -30.83 17.16 44.70
C ASN A 137 -30.54 15.76 44.12
N VAL A 138 -29.28 15.32 44.03
CA VAL A 138 -28.95 14.01 43.40
C VAL A 138 -29.64 12.85 44.11
N ASP A 139 -29.67 12.87 45.45
CA ASP A 139 -30.31 11.83 46.27
C ASP A 139 -31.83 11.97 46.39
N LYS A 140 -32.38 13.11 45.93
CA LYS A 140 -33.82 13.43 45.97
C LYS A 140 -34.51 13.21 44.63
N ALA A 141 -33.74 13.14 43.55
CA ALA A 141 -34.26 12.92 42.22
C ALA A 141 -34.61 11.45 42.01
N CYS A 142 -35.56 11.20 41.11
CA CYS A 142 -35.83 9.86 40.62
C CYS A 142 -34.56 9.24 40.01
N PRO A 143 -34.28 7.94 40.25
CA PRO A 143 -33.14 7.25 39.62
C PRO A 143 -33.14 7.30 38.08
N PHE A 144 -34.31 7.51 37.47
CA PHE A 144 -34.49 7.65 36.02
C PHE A 144 -34.36 9.10 35.53
N ALA A 145 -33.92 10.05 36.35
CA ALA A 145 -33.82 11.47 35.96
C ALA A 145 -32.90 11.70 34.74
N GLU A 146 -31.84 10.90 34.62
CA GLU A 146 -30.93 10.96 33.47
C GLU A 146 -31.57 10.48 32.16
N LEU A 147 -32.59 9.64 32.27
CA LEU A 147 -33.36 9.14 31.13
C LEU A 147 -34.60 10.01 30.85
N GLY A 148 -34.79 11.11 31.59
CA GLY A 148 -35.85 12.10 31.37
C GLY A 148 -36.99 12.10 32.40
N CYS A 149 -36.79 11.49 33.58
CA CYS A 149 -37.78 11.58 34.66
C CYS A 149 -37.55 12.81 35.56
N ASP A 150 -38.42 13.81 35.45
CA ASP A 150 -38.28 15.08 36.19
C ASP A 150 -38.75 15.04 37.66
N TYR A 151 -39.08 13.86 38.20
CA TYR A 151 -39.61 13.74 39.56
C TYR A 151 -38.52 13.94 40.63
N ILE A 152 -38.82 14.79 41.62
CA ILE A 152 -37.96 15.08 42.77
C ILE A 152 -38.81 15.00 44.03
N GLY A 153 -38.35 14.25 45.02
CA GLY A 153 -39.04 14.07 46.30
C GLY A 153 -38.10 13.65 47.42
N ASP A 154 -38.66 13.42 48.60
CA ASP A 154 -37.96 12.69 49.65
C ASP A 154 -37.92 11.18 49.34
N LYS A 155 -37.18 10.43 50.15
CA LYS A 155 -37.01 8.98 49.94
C LYS A 155 -38.34 8.21 49.91
N VAL A 156 -39.35 8.62 50.66
CA VAL A 156 -40.64 7.91 50.75
C VAL A 156 -41.49 8.19 49.51
N THR A 157 -41.57 9.46 49.14
CA THR A 157 -42.33 9.94 47.98
C THR A 157 -41.74 9.47 46.66
N VAL A 158 -40.41 9.40 46.53
CA VAL A 158 -39.74 8.79 45.37
C VAL A 158 -40.07 7.29 45.25
N GLN A 159 -40.11 6.54 46.36
CA GLN A 159 -40.48 5.13 46.32
C GLN A 159 -41.94 4.93 45.91
N GLN A 160 -42.84 5.80 46.37
CA GLN A 160 -44.24 5.79 45.94
C GLN A 160 -44.37 6.10 44.44
N HIS A 161 -43.70 7.12 43.94
CA HIS A 161 -43.64 7.47 42.51
C HIS A 161 -43.15 6.29 41.65
N LEU A 162 -42.10 5.59 42.09
CA LEU A 162 -41.59 4.41 41.38
C LEU A 162 -42.62 3.26 41.33
N ALA A 163 -43.45 3.12 42.36
CA ALA A 163 -44.51 2.11 42.41
C ALA A 163 -45.75 2.48 41.58
N GLU A 164 -46.06 3.77 41.47
CA GLU A 164 -47.21 4.29 40.72
C GLU A 164 -46.94 4.37 39.22
N GLU A 165 -45.71 4.69 38.81
CA GLU A 165 -45.34 4.97 37.41
C GLU A 165 -44.32 3.97 36.79
N PRO A 166 -44.40 2.64 37.00
CA PRO A 166 -43.38 1.70 36.51
C PRO A 166 -43.37 1.59 34.98
N ILE A 167 -44.53 1.74 34.33
CA ILE A 167 -44.65 1.66 32.86
C ILE A 167 -43.91 2.81 32.19
N ARG A 168 -43.99 4.03 32.75
CA ARG A 168 -43.31 5.20 32.23
C ARG A 168 -41.78 5.03 32.29
N HIS A 169 -41.26 4.51 33.40
CA HIS A 169 -39.83 4.21 33.52
C HIS A 169 -39.37 3.06 32.62
N LEU A 170 -40.22 2.03 32.43
CA LEU A 170 -39.94 0.95 31.50
C LEU A 170 -39.87 1.46 30.05
N MET A 171 -40.71 2.42 29.66
CA MET A 171 -40.63 3.06 28.34
C MET A 171 -39.29 3.78 28.13
N PHE A 172 -38.79 4.52 29.13
CA PHE A 172 -37.47 5.15 29.04
C PHE A 172 -36.35 4.12 28.86
N LEU A 173 -36.38 3.02 29.61
CA LEU A 173 -35.42 1.93 29.45
C LEU A 173 -35.52 1.27 28.08
N CYS A 174 -36.73 1.02 27.59
CA CYS A 174 -36.95 0.41 26.27
C CYS A 174 -36.44 1.31 25.14
N ASP A 175 -36.63 2.63 25.25
CA ASP A 175 -36.10 3.60 24.28
C ASP A 175 -34.56 3.58 24.29
N GLU A 176 -33.94 3.61 25.47
CA GLU A 176 -32.48 3.56 25.59
C GLU A 176 -31.88 2.24 25.07
N VAL A 177 -32.52 1.10 25.37
CA VAL A 177 -32.12 -0.20 24.82
C VAL A 177 -32.25 -0.23 23.29
N THR A 178 -33.27 0.41 22.74
CA THR A 178 -33.45 0.52 21.29
C THR A 178 -32.37 1.40 20.66
N ASN A 179 -32.05 2.53 21.30
CA ASN A 179 -30.96 3.43 20.89
C ASN A 179 -29.61 2.69 20.91
N LEU A 180 -29.32 1.92 21.97
CA LEU A 180 -28.11 1.12 22.10
C LEU A 180 -28.01 0.04 21.01
N LYS A 181 -29.11 -0.68 20.73
CA LYS A 181 -29.15 -1.68 19.65
C LYS A 181 -28.87 -1.05 18.29
N ASN A 182 -29.51 0.08 17.99
CA ASN A 182 -29.29 0.81 16.74
C ASN A 182 -27.84 1.30 16.62
N PHE A 183 -27.26 1.79 17.72
CA PHE A 183 -25.86 2.19 17.76
C PHE A 183 -24.91 1.01 17.50
N GLN A 184 -25.17 -0.14 18.13
CA GLN A 184 -24.38 -1.36 17.92
C GLN A 184 -24.43 -1.81 16.46
N THR A 185 -25.62 -1.89 15.86
CA THR A 185 -25.77 -2.29 14.45
C THR A 185 -25.07 -1.31 13.50
N ASN A 186 -25.16 0.00 13.78
CA ASN A 186 -24.44 1.01 13.00
C ASN A 186 -22.92 0.85 13.11
N MET A 187 -22.39 0.60 14.30
CA MET A 187 -20.97 0.37 14.54
C MET A 187 -20.46 -0.89 13.83
N GLU A 188 -21.22 -1.98 13.88
CA GLU A 188 -20.89 -3.24 13.17
C GLU A 188 -20.86 -3.03 11.65
N SER A 189 -21.82 -2.27 11.12
CA SER A 189 -21.86 -1.90 9.70
C SER A 189 -20.67 -1.03 9.28
N GLU A 190 -20.38 0.04 10.03
CA GLU A 190 -19.23 0.92 9.75
C GLU A 190 -17.88 0.17 9.85
N TRP A 191 -17.75 -0.76 10.79
CA TRP A 191 -16.59 -1.63 10.94
C TRP A 191 -16.41 -2.57 9.74
N SER A 192 -17.50 -3.20 9.29
CA SER A 192 -17.49 -4.07 8.11
C SER A 192 -17.05 -3.29 6.86
N GLU A 193 -17.63 -2.11 6.63
CA GLU A 193 -17.23 -1.24 5.52
C GLU A 193 -15.76 -0.77 5.63
N MET A 194 -15.27 -0.52 6.85
CA MET A 194 -13.87 -0.15 7.06
C MET A 194 -12.93 -1.29 6.71
N ASN A 195 -13.23 -2.52 7.17
CA ASN A 195 -12.43 -3.71 6.88
C ASN A 195 -12.42 -4.04 5.39
N GLU A 196 -13.55 -3.91 4.71
CA GLU A 196 -13.61 -4.11 3.27
C GLU A 196 -12.76 -3.08 2.53
N ARG A 197 -12.85 -1.80 2.90
CA ARG A 197 -12.00 -0.75 2.34
C ARG A 197 -10.51 -0.97 2.65
N HIS A 198 -10.17 -1.52 3.83
CA HIS A 198 -8.78 -1.83 4.18
C HIS A 198 -8.22 -2.95 3.29
N ARG A 199 -9.01 -4.00 3.07
CA ARG A 199 -8.66 -5.07 2.10
C ARG A 199 -8.47 -4.53 0.68
N ASP A 200 -9.35 -3.64 0.20
CA ASP A 200 -9.20 -3.03 -1.14
C ASP A 200 -7.91 -2.22 -1.26
N ILE A 201 -7.52 -1.44 -0.23
CA ILE A 201 -6.24 -0.72 -0.22
C ILE A 201 -5.06 -1.68 -0.29
N LEU A 202 -5.04 -2.72 0.56
CA LEU A 202 -3.96 -3.70 0.56
C LEU A 202 -3.85 -4.37 -0.81
N GLN A 203 -4.98 -4.76 -1.40
CA GLN A 203 -5.02 -5.38 -2.71
C GLN A 203 -4.49 -4.43 -3.80
N ARG A 204 -4.86 -3.14 -3.76
CA ARG A 204 -4.33 -2.13 -4.68
C ARG A 204 -2.85 -1.88 -4.49
N ALA A 205 -2.36 -1.86 -3.25
CA ALA A 205 -0.94 -1.71 -2.96
C ALA A 205 -0.14 -2.90 -3.49
N ILE A 206 -0.65 -4.12 -3.29
CA ILE A 206 -0.11 -5.35 -3.87
C ILE A 206 -0.10 -5.25 -5.40
N THR A 207 -1.22 -4.88 -6.02
CA THR A 207 -1.31 -4.74 -7.49
C THR A 207 -0.42 -3.63 -8.04
N ALA A 208 -0.26 -2.50 -7.35
CA ALA A 208 0.65 -1.44 -7.75
C ALA A 208 2.11 -1.92 -7.68
N ASN A 209 2.48 -2.63 -6.62
CA ASN A 209 3.78 -3.28 -6.49
C ASN A 209 4.01 -4.30 -7.63
N GLU A 210 2.98 -5.07 -7.99
CA GLU A 210 2.99 -6.00 -9.12
C GLU A 210 3.07 -5.31 -10.51
N MET A 211 2.55 -4.08 -10.65
CA MET A 211 2.43 -3.36 -11.93
C MET A 211 3.66 -2.53 -12.30
N TYR A 212 4.35 -1.92 -11.33
CA TYR A 212 5.38 -0.91 -11.61
C TYR A 212 6.82 -1.37 -11.39
N GLY A 213 7.03 -2.61 -10.90
CA GLY A 213 8.36 -3.21 -10.81
C GLY A 213 9.31 -2.40 -9.93
N ALA A 214 9.14 -2.48 -8.62
CA ALA A 214 10.25 -2.25 -7.70
C ALA A 214 10.66 -3.62 -7.19
N GLN A 215 11.75 -4.10 -7.75
CA GLN A 215 12.60 -5.04 -7.06
C GLN A 215 12.90 -4.43 -5.66
N LEU A 216 12.89 -5.24 -4.60
CA LEU A 216 12.71 -4.81 -3.19
C LEU A 216 13.64 -3.66 -2.77
N ILE A 217 13.10 -2.58 -2.20
CA ILE A 217 13.84 -1.66 -1.32
C ILE A 217 13.48 -2.00 0.12
N TRP A 218 14.38 -2.69 0.80
CA TRP A 218 14.25 -3.09 2.19
C TRP A 218 14.76 -1.99 3.11
N ARG A 219 13.83 -1.34 3.80
CA ARG A 219 14.12 -0.44 4.92
C ARG A 219 14.31 -1.26 6.20
N ILE A 220 15.43 -1.05 6.88
CA ILE A 220 15.75 -1.69 8.15
C ILE A 220 15.86 -0.62 9.22
N ASP A 221 14.85 -0.54 10.07
CA ASP A 221 14.80 0.38 11.21
C ASP A 221 15.48 -0.22 12.46
N ASN A 222 15.80 0.63 13.44
CA ASN A 222 16.38 0.26 14.73
C ASN A 222 17.73 -0.48 14.59
N MET A 223 18.60 0.02 13.70
CA MET A 223 19.88 -0.61 13.37
C MET A 223 20.77 -0.85 14.60
N ASN A 224 20.82 0.08 15.54
CA ASN A 224 21.59 -0.04 16.77
C ASN A 224 21.16 -1.27 17.59
N GLN A 225 19.85 -1.46 17.77
CA GLN A 225 19.30 -2.62 18.47
C GLN A 225 19.64 -3.90 17.71
N ARG A 226 19.36 -3.94 16.40
CA ARG A 226 19.55 -5.15 15.58
C ARG A 226 21.02 -5.58 15.49
N ILE A 227 21.95 -4.63 15.42
CA ILE A 227 23.40 -4.93 15.44
C ILE A 227 23.80 -5.53 16.80
N ASN A 228 23.26 -5.01 17.91
CA ASN A 228 23.55 -5.55 19.24
C ASN A 228 22.98 -6.96 19.41
N GLU A 229 21.75 -7.22 18.95
CA GLU A 229 21.14 -8.55 18.95
C GLU A 229 21.91 -9.54 18.06
N ALA A 230 22.41 -9.07 16.91
CA ALA A 230 23.24 -9.89 16.03
C ALA A 230 24.60 -10.21 16.65
N ARG A 231 25.19 -9.27 17.39
CA ARG A 231 26.45 -9.42 18.12
C ARG A 231 26.32 -10.38 19.30
N SER A 232 25.25 -10.25 20.10
CA SER A 232 24.98 -11.17 21.22
C SER A 232 24.58 -12.57 20.75
N GLY A 233 24.11 -12.69 19.50
CA GLY A 233 23.59 -13.94 18.95
C GLY A 233 22.12 -14.20 19.30
N THR A 234 21.44 -13.25 19.92
CA THR A 234 19.99 -13.34 20.24
C THR A 234 19.16 -13.35 18.96
N SER A 235 19.52 -12.52 17.99
CA SER A 235 18.89 -12.50 16.66
C SER A 235 19.97 -12.26 15.59
N PRO A 236 20.68 -13.32 15.15
CA PRO A 236 21.83 -13.19 14.26
C PRO A 236 21.45 -12.87 12.81
N ILE A 237 20.21 -13.18 12.40
CA ILE A 237 19.71 -13.03 11.04
C ILE A 237 18.38 -12.29 11.06
N ILE A 238 18.26 -11.27 10.22
CA ILE A 238 17.00 -10.56 9.96
C ILE A 238 16.48 -10.90 8.56
N HIS A 239 15.16 -10.83 8.37
CA HIS A 239 14.49 -11.15 7.11
C HIS A 239 13.62 -9.99 6.63
N SER A 240 13.53 -9.82 5.31
CA SER A 240 12.58 -8.91 4.68
C SER A 240 11.19 -9.54 4.58
N ASP A 241 10.20 -8.72 4.24
CA ASP A 241 8.95 -9.24 3.70
C ASP A 241 9.21 -9.97 2.38
N PRO A 242 8.39 -10.99 2.02
CA PRO A 242 8.51 -11.65 0.74
C PRO A 242 8.22 -10.71 -0.44
N PHE A 243 9.02 -10.80 -1.49
CA PHE A 243 8.86 -9.99 -2.71
C PHE A 243 8.91 -10.87 -3.96
N VAL A 244 8.40 -10.36 -5.08
CA VAL A 244 8.35 -11.08 -6.35
C VAL A 244 9.15 -10.36 -7.43
N THR A 245 9.75 -11.11 -8.34
CA THR A 245 10.58 -10.51 -9.42
C THR A 245 9.76 -9.78 -10.48
N LYS A 246 8.52 -10.23 -10.71
CA LYS A 246 7.51 -9.65 -11.62
C LYS A 246 6.14 -10.16 -11.21
N ARG A 247 5.06 -9.62 -11.80
CA ARG A 247 3.66 -10.00 -11.52
C ARG A 247 3.39 -11.50 -11.44
N TYR A 248 4.02 -12.28 -12.33
CA TYR A 248 3.95 -13.74 -12.38
C TYR A 248 5.37 -14.33 -12.30
N GLY A 249 6.16 -13.85 -11.34
CA GLY A 249 7.59 -14.13 -11.21
C GLY A 249 7.96 -15.05 -10.05
N TYR A 250 9.26 -15.22 -9.86
CA TYR A 250 9.83 -15.90 -8.71
C TYR A 250 9.56 -15.12 -7.43
N LYS A 251 9.35 -15.83 -6.32
CA LYS A 251 9.15 -15.24 -5.00
C LYS A 251 10.41 -15.42 -4.15
N PHE A 252 10.83 -14.36 -3.47
CA PHE A 252 12.04 -14.30 -2.66
C PHE A 252 11.76 -13.77 -1.27
N ILE A 253 12.63 -14.13 -0.32
CA ILE A 253 12.88 -13.40 0.92
C ILE A 253 14.35 -12.99 0.92
N ALA A 254 14.64 -11.75 1.32
CA ALA A 254 16.02 -11.32 1.59
C ALA A 254 16.35 -11.54 3.06
N SER A 255 17.61 -11.88 3.33
CA SER A 255 18.12 -12.08 4.70
C SER A 255 19.44 -11.33 4.89
N ALA A 256 19.68 -10.78 6.08
CA ALA A 256 20.95 -10.12 6.39
C ALA A 256 21.49 -10.57 7.76
N CYS A 257 22.78 -10.89 7.80
CA CYS A 257 23.55 -11.12 9.02
C CYS A 257 24.36 -9.86 9.31
N LEU A 258 23.79 -8.95 10.12
CA LEU A 258 24.37 -7.63 10.39
C LEU A 258 25.72 -7.67 11.11
N PHE A 259 26.06 -8.79 11.74
CA PHE A 259 27.35 -9.02 12.40
C PHE A 259 28.12 -10.19 11.77
N GLY A 260 27.83 -10.50 10.51
CA GLY A 260 28.52 -11.53 9.74
C GLY A 260 28.09 -12.95 10.07
N ASP A 261 28.59 -13.87 9.24
CA ASP A 261 28.19 -15.27 9.22
C ASP A 261 29.43 -16.17 9.09
N GLY A 262 29.41 -17.32 9.75
CA GLY A 262 30.54 -18.27 9.82
C GLY A 262 31.86 -17.61 10.24
N GLU A 263 32.92 -17.88 9.49
CA GLU A 263 34.29 -17.38 9.72
C GLU A 263 34.45 -15.86 9.57
N TYR A 264 33.47 -15.19 8.94
CA TYR A 264 33.45 -13.74 8.71
C TYR A 264 32.66 -12.97 9.76
N ARG A 265 32.14 -13.66 10.78
CA ARG A 265 31.45 -13.04 11.92
C ARG A 265 32.33 -11.95 12.56
N GLY A 266 31.74 -10.78 12.80
CA GLY A 266 32.40 -9.61 13.36
C GLY A 266 33.30 -8.83 12.40
N LYS A 267 33.40 -9.23 11.12
CA LYS A 267 34.22 -8.55 10.10
C LYS A 267 33.39 -7.98 8.96
N TYR A 268 32.39 -8.72 8.49
CA TYR A 268 31.54 -8.35 7.37
C TYR A 268 30.06 -8.44 7.75
N MET A 269 29.21 -7.68 7.07
CA MET A 269 27.79 -7.95 6.94
C MET A 269 27.59 -8.94 5.78
N ALA A 270 26.77 -9.97 5.99
CA ALA A 270 26.37 -10.91 4.94
C ALA A 270 24.94 -10.61 4.50
N VAL A 271 24.65 -10.79 3.20
CA VAL A 271 23.30 -10.61 2.64
C VAL A 271 22.98 -11.76 1.69
N TYR A 272 21.80 -12.35 1.87
CA TYR A 272 21.35 -13.53 1.15
C TYR A 272 19.94 -13.36 0.58
N LEU A 273 19.63 -14.22 -0.39
CA LEU A 273 18.33 -14.39 -1.02
C LEU A 273 17.89 -15.84 -0.87
N THR A 274 16.63 -16.04 -0.57
CA THR A 274 16.02 -17.36 -0.45
C THR A 274 14.85 -17.45 -1.41
N LEU A 275 14.85 -18.46 -2.29
CA LEU A 275 13.67 -18.76 -3.11
C LEU A 275 12.56 -19.36 -2.24
N VAL A 276 11.36 -18.85 -2.41
CA VAL A 276 10.17 -19.25 -1.66
C VAL A 276 9.13 -19.78 -2.64
N ARG A 277 8.37 -20.80 -2.24
CA ARG A 277 7.30 -21.37 -3.07
C ARG A 277 6.30 -20.28 -3.50
N GLY A 278 6.16 -20.12 -4.81
CA GLY A 278 5.29 -19.17 -5.48
C GLY A 278 4.07 -19.83 -6.11
N LYS A 279 3.02 -19.03 -6.34
CA LYS A 279 1.79 -19.48 -7.00
C LYS A 279 1.99 -19.85 -8.48
N TYR A 280 3.04 -19.32 -9.09
CA TYR A 280 3.32 -19.42 -10.52
C TYR A 280 4.51 -20.33 -10.83
N ASP A 281 5.08 -21.01 -9.84
CA ASP A 281 6.30 -21.82 -9.99
C ASP A 281 6.20 -22.87 -11.10
N ALA A 282 5.00 -23.39 -11.37
CA ALA A 282 4.75 -24.36 -12.44
C ALA A 282 4.92 -23.76 -13.86
N LEU A 283 4.90 -22.44 -13.99
CA LEU A 283 5.03 -21.72 -15.27
C LEU A 283 6.41 -21.08 -15.46
N LEU A 284 7.27 -21.13 -14.43
CA LEU A 284 8.58 -20.49 -14.43
C LEU A 284 9.66 -21.46 -14.93
N GLN A 285 10.73 -20.89 -15.50
CA GLN A 285 11.92 -21.63 -15.87
C GLN A 285 12.64 -22.09 -14.61
N TRP A 286 13.11 -23.34 -14.59
CA TRP A 286 13.94 -23.88 -13.52
C TRP A 286 15.13 -24.65 -14.10
N PRO A 287 16.29 -24.67 -13.41
CA PRO A 287 16.61 -23.89 -12.20
C PRO A 287 16.62 -22.37 -12.46
N PHE A 288 16.53 -21.56 -11.41
CA PHE A 288 16.60 -20.10 -11.50
C PHE A 288 17.93 -19.66 -12.11
N ASP A 289 17.90 -18.88 -13.19
CA ASP A 289 19.06 -18.57 -14.04
C ASP A 289 19.31 -17.06 -14.24
N LEU A 290 18.64 -16.22 -13.45
CA LEU A 290 18.76 -14.77 -13.54
C LEU A 290 19.85 -14.23 -12.60
N THR A 291 20.34 -13.03 -12.92
CA THR A 291 21.29 -12.30 -12.06
C THR A 291 20.54 -11.39 -11.11
N VAL A 292 20.91 -11.40 -9.83
CA VAL A 292 20.38 -10.50 -8.80
C VAL A 292 21.46 -9.52 -8.36
N CYS A 293 21.14 -8.24 -8.40
CA CYS A 293 21.96 -7.14 -7.92
C CYS A 293 21.47 -6.70 -6.53
N ILE A 294 22.34 -6.83 -5.53
CA ILE A 294 22.10 -6.42 -4.15
C ILE A 294 22.85 -5.11 -3.94
N THR A 295 22.20 -4.05 -3.48
CA THR A 295 22.82 -2.72 -3.32
C THR A 295 22.55 -2.16 -1.93
N LEU A 296 23.60 -1.79 -1.21
CA LEU A 296 23.51 -0.97 -0.01
C LEU A 296 23.47 0.50 -0.42
N LEU A 297 22.36 1.17 -0.12
CA LEU A 297 22.11 2.53 -0.57
C LEU A 297 22.75 3.56 0.37
N ASP A 298 23.52 4.48 -0.21
CA ASP A 298 24.05 5.64 0.50
C ASP A 298 22.95 6.68 0.69
N GLN A 299 22.82 7.16 1.92
CA GLN A 299 21.81 8.12 2.35
C GLN A 299 22.34 9.56 2.39
N ASN A 300 23.43 9.87 1.66
CA ASN A 300 23.93 11.24 1.54
C ASN A 300 22.82 12.23 1.08
N PRO A 301 22.54 13.32 1.83
CA PRO A 301 21.60 14.36 1.41
C PRO A 301 21.94 14.95 0.05
N ASP A 302 23.23 15.08 -0.29
CA ASP A 302 23.62 15.38 -1.65
C ASP A 302 23.59 14.10 -2.49
N HIS A 303 22.60 14.05 -3.39
CA HIS A 303 22.41 12.93 -4.31
C HIS A 303 23.62 12.67 -5.22
N ASN A 304 24.41 13.70 -5.55
CA ASN A 304 25.58 13.55 -6.43
C ASN A 304 26.77 12.91 -5.73
N GLU A 305 26.79 12.94 -4.39
CA GLU A 305 27.87 12.39 -3.57
C GLU A 305 27.56 10.97 -3.07
N ARG A 306 26.38 10.43 -3.38
CA ARG A 306 26.01 9.08 -2.97
C ARG A 306 26.90 8.04 -3.63
N CYS A 307 27.49 7.17 -2.81
CA CYS A 307 28.33 6.07 -3.27
C CYS A 307 27.79 4.73 -2.75
N ASP A 308 26.82 4.18 -3.47
CA ASP A 308 26.23 2.87 -3.16
C ASP A 308 27.25 1.73 -3.28
N ILE A 309 27.04 0.64 -2.51
CA ILE A 309 27.81 -0.60 -2.65
C ILE A 309 26.92 -1.65 -3.31
N SER A 310 27.26 -2.08 -4.52
CA SER A 310 26.50 -3.09 -5.28
C SER A 310 27.27 -4.40 -5.43
N TYR A 311 26.57 -5.52 -5.24
CA TYR A 311 27.04 -6.88 -5.46
C TYR A 311 26.13 -7.62 -6.43
N ARG A 312 26.71 -8.35 -7.39
CA ARG A 312 25.96 -9.10 -8.41
C ARG A 312 26.09 -10.60 -8.17
N VAL A 313 24.97 -11.25 -7.99
CA VAL A 313 24.84 -12.70 -7.81
C VAL A 313 24.30 -13.30 -9.10
N ASP A 314 25.15 -13.97 -9.88
CA ASP A 314 24.72 -14.70 -11.07
C ASP A 314 24.36 -16.14 -10.70
N ALA A 315 23.06 -16.46 -10.66
CA ALA A 315 22.60 -17.78 -10.24
C ALA A 315 23.15 -18.93 -11.10
N ARG A 316 23.54 -18.67 -12.35
CA ARG A 316 24.11 -19.68 -13.24
C ARG A 316 25.48 -20.18 -12.79
N LYS A 317 26.18 -19.39 -11.96
CA LYS A 317 27.50 -19.73 -11.42
C LYS A 317 27.44 -20.55 -10.12
N ILE A 318 26.26 -20.69 -9.51
CA ILE A 318 26.10 -21.47 -8.28
C ILE A 318 26.31 -22.96 -8.60
N LYS A 319 27.33 -23.55 -7.96
CA LYS A 319 27.75 -24.95 -8.17
C LYS A 319 26.66 -25.93 -7.71
N GLU A 320 26.11 -25.71 -6.52
CA GLU A 320 25.11 -26.58 -5.88
C GLU A 320 23.67 -26.16 -6.21
N LYS A 321 23.20 -26.50 -7.42
CA LYS A 321 21.91 -25.98 -7.90
C LYS A 321 20.70 -26.49 -7.11
N SER A 322 20.75 -27.75 -6.67
CA SER A 322 19.62 -28.48 -6.08
C SER A 322 19.11 -27.89 -4.77
N GLU A 323 19.98 -27.31 -3.96
CA GLU A 323 19.60 -26.78 -2.65
C GLU A 323 19.12 -25.33 -2.71
N PHE A 324 19.69 -24.53 -3.61
CA PHE A 324 19.51 -23.08 -3.60
C PHE A 324 18.56 -22.57 -4.68
N ILE A 325 18.68 -23.06 -5.92
CA ILE A 325 18.08 -22.42 -7.10
C ILE A 325 17.11 -23.30 -7.90
N GLU A 326 16.92 -24.55 -7.50
CA GLU A 326 15.86 -25.40 -8.07
C GLU A 326 14.45 -24.95 -7.65
N ARG A 327 13.44 -25.52 -8.30
CA ARG A 327 12.04 -25.25 -7.95
C ARG A 327 11.76 -25.63 -6.49
N PRO A 328 11.24 -24.71 -5.65
CA PRO A 328 10.90 -25.04 -4.27
C PRO A 328 9.88 -26.17 -4.16
N LEU A 329 10.27 -27.25 -3.48
CA LEU A 329 9.39 -28.38 -3.14
C LEU A 329 8.74 -28.19 -1.76
N SER A 330 9.49 -27.61 -0.82
CA SER A 330 9.04 -27.15 0.49
C SER A 330 8.63 -25.67 0.44
N ASP A 331 8.39 -25.04 1.59
CA ASP A 331 8.03 -23.61 1.65
C ASP A 331 9.16 -22.70 1.13
N LYS A 332 10.43 -23.10 1.30
CA LYS A 332 11.62 -22.33 0.89
C LYS A 332 12.83 -23.22 0.63
N ASN A 333 13.73 -22.76 -0.24
CA ASN A 333 15.04 -23.35 -0.51
C ASN A 333 16.09 -22.94 0.53
N GLY A 334 17.33 -23.40 0.34
CA GLY A 334 18.51 -22.79 0.92
C GLY A 334 18.71 -21.35 0.43
N SER A 335 19.58 -20.60 1.12
CA SER A 335 19.84 -19.20 0.79
C SER A 335 21.17 -19.03 0.05
N PHE A 336 21.22 -18.13 -0.93
CA PHE A 336 22.43 -17.81 -1.70
C PHE A 336 22.65 -16.30 -1.74
N GLY A 337 23.90 -15.84 -1.83
CA GLY A 337 24.21 -14.41 -1.80
C GLY A 337 25.67 -14.10 -1.54
N ALA A 338 25.94 -13.09 -0.73
CA ALA A 338 27.26 -12.58 -0.45
C ALA A 338 27.58 -12.62 1.04
N GLN A 339 28.44 -13.57 1.44
CA GLN A 339 28.89 -13.71 2.83
C GLN A 339 29.81 -12.56 3.27
N THR A 340 30.53 -11.95 2.33
CA THR A 340 31.46 -10.82 2.55
C THR A 340 30.96 -9.52 1.91
N PHE A 341 29.65 -9.26 1.98
CA PHE A 341 28.99 -8.18 1.23
C PHE A 341 29.51 -6.78 1.56
N CYS A 342 29.62 -6.42 2.85
CA CYS A 342 30.12 -5.10 3.26
C CYS A 342 30.95 -5.22 4.55
N ARG A 343 32.10 -4.56 4.64
CA ARG A 343 32.88 -4.52 5.89
C ARG A 343 32.11 -3.76 6.96
N LEU A 344 32.09 -4.29 8.19
CA LEU A 344 31.36 -3.64 9.29
C LEU A 344 31.89 -2.22 9.59
N GLU A 345 33.18 -1.99 9.38
CA GLU A 345 33.82 -0.67 9.51
C GLU A 345 33.23 0.37 8.55
N VAL A 346 32.83 -0.07 7.35
CA VAL A 346 32.26 0.76 6.29
C VAL A 346 30.76 0.88 6.45
N MET A 347 30.08 -0.17 6.91
CA MET A 347 28.63 -0.25 7.07
C MET A 347 28.03 0.94 7.83
N ASN A 348 28.72 1.45 8.85
CA ASN A 348 28.24 2.57 9.67
C ASN A 348 28.01 3.87 8.88
N SER A 349 28.72 4.12 7.77
CA SER A 349 28.48 5.32 6.96
C SER A 349 27.19 5.27 6.15
N PHE A 350 26.55 4.11 6.06
CA PHE A 350 25.30 3.88 5.33
C PHE A 350 24.07 3.91 6.25
N ILE A 351 24.28 4.08 7.56
CA ILE A 351 23.21 4.18 8.57
C ILE A 351 22.97 5.66 8.88
N ARG A 352 21.74 6.13 8.74
CA ARG A 352 21.31 7.47 9.15
C ARG A 352 19.99 7.38 9.90
N ASP A 353 19.85 8.18 10.96
CA ASP A 353 18.67 8.21 11.82
C ASP A 353 18.24 6.81 12.29
N ASP A 354 19.22 5.95 12.59
CA ASP A 354 19.04 4.54 12.98
C ASP A 354 18.37 3.64 11.93
N VAL A 355 18.49 4.02 10.64
CA VAL A 355 17.90 3.32 9.49
C VAL A 355 18.95 2.99 8.43
N MET A 356 18.82 1.81 7.81
CA MET A 356 19.59 1.35 6.64
C MET A 356 18.64 0.95 5.50
N PHE A 357 19.11 1.06 4.24
CA PHE A 357 18.38 0.57 3.07
C PHE A 357 19.20 -0.41 2.22
N LEU A 358 18.61 -1.57 1.93
CA LEU A 358 19.11 -2.53 0.95
C LEU A 358 18.16 -2.60 -0.25
N LYS A 359 18.69 -2.53 -1.46
CA LYS A 359 17.95 -2.67 -2.70
C LYS A 359 18.30 -3.99 -3.38
N PHE A 360 17.31 -4.77 -3.76
CA PHE A 360 17.47 -6.03 -4.48
C PHE A 360 16.89 -5.88 -5.85
N GLU A 361 17.63 -6.28 -6.88
CA GLU A 361 17.27 -6.09 -8.28
C GLU A 361 17.53 -7.35 -9.12
N VAL A 362 16.49 -8.02 -9.62
CA VAL A 362 16.63 -9.10 -10.60
C VAL A 362 16.71 -8.54 -12.03
N GLU A 363 17.87 -8.70 -12.66
CA GLU A 363 18.10 -8.25 -14.03
C GLU A 363 17.37 -9.17 -15.04
N PRO A 364 16.60 -8.62 -15.99
CA PRO A 364 16.02 -9.42 -17.05
C PRO A 364 17.11 -9.92 -18.01
N MET A 365 16.98 -11.15 -18.50
CA MET A 365 17.83 -11.68 -19.57
C MET A 365 17.84 -10.70 -20.76
N LYS A 366 19.02 -10.17 -21.12
CA LYS A 366 19.20 -9.50 -22.42
C LYS A 366 19.05 -10.57 -23.50
N SER A 367 17.98 -10.51 -24.28
CA SER A 367 17.78 -11.40 -25.43
C SER A 367 18.93 -11.22 -26.43
N GLN A 368 19.91 -12.12 -26.43
CA GLN A 368 20.89 -12.21 -27.50
C GLN A 368 20.32 -13.16 -28.58
N HIS A 369 20.06 -12.60 -29.76
CA HIS A 369 19.72 -13.24 -31.04
C HIS A 369 18.32 -13.86 -31.25
N ILE A 370 17.41 -13.12 -31.92
CA ILE A 370 16.73 -13.56 -33.18
C ILE A 370 16.47 -12.32 -34.05
N LEU A 371 17.49 -11.84 -34.77
CA LEU A 371 17.31 -11.16 -36.06
C LEU A 371 18.52 -11.55 -36.92
N LYS A 372 18.46 -12.74 -37.53
CA LYS A 372 19.21 -12.95 -38.77
C LYS A 372 18.52 -12.06 -39.80
N SER A 373 19.19 -10.99 -40.18
CA SER A 373 18.82 -10.13 -41.30
C SER A 373 18.69 -10.99 -42.56
N VAL A 374 17.46 -11.19 -43.03
CA VAL A 374 17.24 -11.54 -44.44
C VAL A 374 17.23 -10.22 -45.20
N SER A 375 18.22 -10.04 -46.07
CA SER A 375 18.25 -8.92 -47.01
C SER A 375 17.26 -9.21 -48.15
N PRO A 376 16.52 -8.21 -48.66
CA PRO A 376 15.60 -8.41 -49.77
C PRO A 376 16.38 -8.35 -51.09
N GLN A 377 16.47 -9.47 -51.81
CA GLN A 377 16.72 -9.44 -53.25
C GLN A 377 15.77 -10.39 -53.98
N ASN A 378 15.16 -9.81 -55.01
CA ASN A 378 14.47 -10.38 -56.16
C ASN A 378 13.03 -10.88 -55.97
N LEU A 379 12.10 -9.99 -56.36
CA LEU A 379 10.90 -10.37 -57.08
C LEU A 379 11.28 -11.19 -58.31
N GLU A 380 10.56 -12.29 -58.57
CA GLU A 380 9.75 -12.44 -59.79
C GLU A 380 8.84 -13.68 -59.71
N ASN A 381 7.57 -13.43 -60.05
CA ASN A 381 6.59 -14.32 -60.70
C ASN A 381 6.15 -15.63 -60.00
N SER A 382 4.93 -15.62 -59.45
CA SER A 382 3.76 -16.11 -60.20
C SER A 382 2.48 -16.03 -59.37
N SER A 383 1.44 -15.60 -60.07
CA SER A 383 0.04 -15.52 -59.66
C SER A 383 -0.51 -16.83 -59.11
N THR A 384 -1.27 -16.76 -58.01
CA THR A 384 -2.65 -17.28 -57.95
C THR A 384 -3.34 -16.82 -56.67
N SER A 385 -4.59 -16.40 -56.86
CA SER A 385 -5.61 -15.98 -55.90
C SER A 385 -5.91 -17.02 -54.82
N ASN A 386 -6.08 -16.58 -53.56
CA ASN A 386 -7.31 -16.81 -52.79
C ASN A 386 -7.23 -16.16 -51.39
N GLU A 387 -8.27 -15.40 -51.06
CA GLU A 387 -8.62 -14.98 -49.69
C GLU A 387 -8.64 -16.17 -48.74
N LEU A 388 -8.09 -16.02 -47.53
CA LEU A 388 -8.46 -16.88 -46.42
C LEU A 388 -8.72 -16.06 -45.15
N ALA A 389 -10.00 -16.06 -44.80
CA ALA A 389 -10.60 -15.50 -43.61
C ALA A 389 -10.10 -16.19 -42.32
N GLN A 390 -10.16 -15.41 -41.24
CA GLN A 390 -9.97 -15.81 -39.86
C GLN A 390 -10.80 -17.05 -39.52
N ARG A 391 -10.15 -18.11 -39.02
CA ARG A 391 -10.82 -19.27 -38.43
C ARG A 391 -10.56 -19.31 -36.92
N THR A 392 -11.58 -18.97 -36.16
CA THR A 392 -11.78 -19.41 -34.77
C THR A 392 -12.29 -20.86 -34.79
N PRO A 393 -11.82 -21.77 -33.91
CA PRO A 393 -12.46 -23.08 -33.76
C PRO A 393 -13.73 -22.97 -32.91
N MET A 394 -14.81 -23.57 -33.42
CA MET A 394 -16.13 -23.62 -32.82
C MET A 394 -16.24 -24.66 -31.71
N THR A 395 -17.07 -24.34 -30.72
CA THR A 395 -17.70 -25.26 -29.78
C THR A 395 -18.54 -26.29 -30.53
N ILE A 396 -18.32 -27.57 -30.27
CA ILE A 396 -19.19 -28.67 -30.70
C ILE A 396 -19.87 -29.25 -29.47
N THR A 397 -21.19 -29.34 -29.53
CA THR A 397 -22.07 -29.98 -28.55
C THR A 397 -22.88 -31.04 -29.28
N SER A 398 -22.85 -32.29 -28.82
CA SER A 398 -23.94 -33.28 -28.96
C SER A 398 -23.54 -34.57 -28.20
N THR A 399 -24.10 -34.81 -27.01
CA THR A 399 -25.24 -35.71 -26.66
C THR A 399 -24.98 -37.21 -26.87
N GLU A 400 -24.94 -37.98 -25.78
CA GLU A 400 -25.87 -39.09 -25.48
C GLU A 400 -25.62 -39.67 -24.05
N LEU A 401 -26.72 -39.99 -23.37
CA LEU A 401 -26.81 -40.54 -22.00
C LEU A 401 -27.16 -42.05 -22.08
N PRO A 402 -27.03 -42.79 -20.96
CA PRO A 402 -28.27 -43.41 -20.45
C PRO A 402 -28.51 -43.22 -18.93
N LYS A 403 -29.82 -42.97 -18.66
CA LYS A 403 -30.71 -43.28 -17.51
C LYS A 403 -30.17 -44.21 -16.41
N ALA A 404 -30.62 -44.22 -15.16
CA ALA A 404 -31.59 -43.52 -14.29
C ALA A 404 -31.15 -43.85 -12.83
N VAL A 405 -31.58 -43.22 -11.74
CA VAL A 405 -32.85 -43.45 -11.01
C VAL A 405 -33.07 -42.30 -10.02
N GLU A 406 -34.36 -42.00 -9.83
CA GLU A 406 -35.05 -40.93 -9.12
C GLU A 406 -34.87 -40.94 -7.59
N GLU A 407 -35.10 -39.77 -6.97
CA GLU A 407 -36.15 -39.51 -5.96
C GLU A 407 -36.16 -37.97 -5.70
N THR A 408 -37.15 -37.24 -6.23
CA THR A 408 -38.34 -36.69 -5.51
C THR A 408 -37.97 -35.85 -4.26
N SER A 409 -38.32 -34.58 -4.10
CA SER A 409 -39.68 -34.03 -4.19
C SER A 409 -39.70 -32.49 -4.00
N THR A 410 -40.70 -31.86 -4.64
CA THR A 410 -41.46 -30.63 -4.30
C THR A 410 -40.67 -29.33 -4.06
N GLY A 411 -40.76 -28.29 -4.91
CA GLY A 411 -41.97 -27.53 -5.27
C GLY A 411 -41.95 -26.21 -4.46
N SER A 412 -42.25 -25.00 -4.94
CA SER A 412 -42.85 -24.48 -6.16
C SER A 412 -42.60 -22.96 -6.21
N GLN A 413 -42.49 -22.40 -7.44
CA GLN A 413 -43.10 -21.14 -7.96
C GLN A 413 -42.93 -19.81 -7.14
N THR A 414 -42.65 -18.62 -7.67
CA THR A 414 -42.67 -18.02 -9.02
C THR A 414 -42.19 -16.55 -8.93
N ARG A 415 -41.55 -16.06 -10.02
CA ARG A 415 -41.59 -14.68 -10.62
C ARG A 415 -41.11 -13.48 -9.76
N THR A 416 -40.43 -12.42 -10.24
CA THR A 416 -39.94 -11.93 -11.55
C THR A 416 -39.14 -10.63 -11.31
N GLY A 417 -38.04 -10.41 -12.05
CA GLY A 417 -37.58 -9.06 -12.45
C GLY A 417 -36.49 -8.37 -11.60
N PRO A 418 -35.62 -7.53 -12.21
CA PRO A 418 -34.18 -7.64 -12.01
C PRO A 418 -33.56 -6.54 -11.14
N TRP A 419 -32.52 -6.93 -10.39
CA TRP A 419 -31.64 -6.06 -9.63
C TRP A 419 -30.36 -5.82 -10.44
N SER A 420 -30.09 -4.57 -10.79
CA SER A 420 -28.82 -4.11 -11.34
C SER A 420 -27.89 -3.70 -10.20
N ALA A 421 -26.86 -4.53 -10.00
CA ALA A 421 -25.69 -4.23 -9.20
C ALA A 421 -24.92 -3.05 -9.81
N GLN A 422 -24.43 -2.12 -8.98
CA GLN A 422 -23.18 -1.43 -9.27
C GLN A 422 -22.57 -0.83 -8.01
N SER A 423 -21.49 -1.52 -7.62
CA SER A 423 -20.40 -1.08 -6.77
C SER A 423 -19.75 0.20 -7.30
N ASN A 424 -19.28 1.05 -6.38
CA ASN A 424 -17.85 1.36 -6.23
C ASN A 424 -17.67 2.61 -5.35
N GLY A 425 -16.94 2.43 -4.26
CA GLY A 425 -16.37 3.53 -3.50
C GLY A 425 -15.01 3.97 -4.06
N GLN A 426 -14.68 5.24 -3.85
CA GLN A 426 -13.30 5.66 -3.59
C GLN A 426 -13.23 6.79 -2.55
N ARG A 427 -12.12 6.73 -1.80
CA ARG A 427 -11.74 7.43 -0.56
C ARG A 427 -11.07 8.80 -0.82
N PRO A 428 -11.08 9.73 0.16
CA PRO A 428 -10.21 10.91 0.24
C PRO A 428 -8.86 10.67 0.91
N HIS A 429 -7.90 11.54 0.57
CA HIS A 429 -6.67 11.83 1.32
C HIS A 429 -6.89 12.92 2.39
N ARG A 430 -6.05 12.89 3.42
CA ARG A 430 -6.00 13.82 4.57
C ARG A 430 -4.98 14.96 4.31
N PRO A 431 -5.27 16.22 4.71
CA PRO A 431 -4.44 17.38 4.43
C PRO A 431 -3.40 17.73 5.51
N SER A 432 -2.40 18.49 5.04
CA SER A 432 -1.25 19.12 5.72
C SER A 432 -1.65 20.20 6.72
N MET A 433 -0.92 20.30 7.83
CA MET A 433 -0.96 21.44 8.76
C MET A 433 0.15 22.45 8.41
N ASN A 434 -0.18 23.74 8.55
CA ASN A 434 0.72 24.87 8.33
C ASN A 434 1.72 25.04 9.48
N GLU A 435 2.96 25.38 9.12
CA GLU A 435 4.04 25.74 10.02
C GLU A 435 3.85 27.14 10.63
N VAL A 436 4.16 27.26 11.92
CA VAL A 436 4.41 28.51 12.63
C VAL A 436 5.89 28.47 13.06
N SER A 437 6.68 29.45 12.64
CA SER A 437 8.12 29.54 12.95
C SER A 437 8.38 30.17 14.33
N PRO A 438 9.38 29.67 15.08
CA PRO A 438 10.08 30.44 16.11
C PRO A 438 11.61 30.57 15.83
N PRO A 439 12.37 31.37 16.61
CA PRO A 439 13.46 32.20 16.08
C PRO A 439 14.86 31.58 16.14
N ASN A 440 15.75 32.19 15.33
CA ASN A 440 17.19 31.89 15.14
C ASN A 440 18.03 31.83 16.42
N PRO A 441 19.01 30.91 16.49
CA PRO A 441 20.21 31.07 17.28
C PRO A 441 21.49 31.25 16.43
N THR A 442 22.35 32.07 17.01
CA THR A 442 23.71 32.52 16.69
C THR A 442 24.72 31.49 16.16
N ALA A 443 25.62 32.00 15.29
CA ALA A 443 26.70 31.30 14.60
C ALA A 443 27.88 30.88 15.50
N SER A 444 28.59 29.82 15.08
CA SER A 444 29.94 29.42 15.52
C SER A 444 30.69 28.73 14.36
N PRO A 445 32.04 28.72 14.36
CA PRO A 445 32.88 28.85 13.16
C PRO A 445 33.27 27.51 12.47
N PRO A 446 33.86 27.53 11.26
CA PRO A 446 34.07 26.33 10.45
C PRO A 446 35.33 25.55 10.86
N ILE A 447 35.25 24.21 10.78
CA ILE A 447 36.38 23.27 10.92
C ILE A 447 36.68 22.67 9.53
N PRO A 448 37.96 22.40 9.17
CA PRO A 448 38.42 22.38 7.79
C PRO A 448 38.06 21.10 7.03
N THR A 449 37.70 21.29 5.76
CA THR A 449 37.53 20.28 4.74
C THR A 449 38.87 19.75 4.23
N HIS A 450 39.14 18.46 4.40
CA HIS A 450 39.84 17.64 3.41
C HIS A 450 39.73 16.15 3.80
N ARG A 451 38.99 15.36 3.01
CA ARG A 451 39.08 13.89 3.01
C ARG A 451 39.31 13.40 1.57
N PRO A 452 40.13 12.36 1.34
CA PRO A 452 40.48 11.92 -0.01
C PRO A 452 39.30 11.22 -0.68
N LYS A 453 39.11 11.47 -1.98
CA LYS A 453 38.16 10.75 -2.84
C LYS A 453 38.60 9.28 -2.96
N VAL A 454 37.72 8.35 -2.61
CA VAL A 454 37.88 6.91 -2.92
C VAL A 454 36.91 6.57 -4.05
N PRO A 455 37.36 5.94 -5.16
CA PRO A 455 36.50 5.60 -6.29
C PRO A 455 35.61 4.37 -6.00
N PRO A 456 34.50 4.19 -6.73
CA PRO A 456 33.58 3.07 -6.54
C PRO A 456 34.28 1.73 -6.79
N VAL A 457 34.19 0.80 -5.83
CA VAL A 457 34.80 -0.53 -5.90
C VAL A 457 33.75 -1.53 -6.40
N ILE A 458 33.88 -1.98 -7.64
CA ILE A 458 33.19 -3.18 -8.13
C ILE A 458 34.03 -4.38 -7.71
N VAL A 459 33.64 -5.08 -6.65
CA VAL A 459 34.28 -6.33 -6.25
C VAL A 459 33.74 -7.45 -7.14
N THR A 460 34.61 -8.04 -7.96
CA THR A 460 34.30 -9.26 -8.74
C THR A 460 34.95 -10.47 -8.07
N GLU A 461 34.27 -11.62 -8.10
CA GLU A 461 34.65 -12.92 -7.53
C GLU A 461 36.01 -13.43 -8.04
N LYS A 462 37.12 -12.95 -7.46
CA LYS A 462 38.44 -13.58 -7.64
C LYS A 462 39.13 -13.87 -6.31
N ASN A 463 38.38 -14.41 -5.36
CA ASN A 463 38.91 -15.08 -4.17
C ASN A 463 38.05 -16.32 -3.89
N GLU A 464 38.12 -17.33 -4.77
CA GLU A 464 37.89 -18.72 -4.34
C GLU A 464 39.27 -19.27 -3.97
N ILE A 465 39.50 -19.54 -2.69
CA ILE A 465 40.60 -20.38 -2.25
C ILE A 465 40.21 -21.82 -2.56
N GLN A 466 41.11 -22.43 -3.32
CA GLN A 466 41.24 -23.83 -3.62
C GLN A 466 41.59 -24.59 -2.33
N GLU A 467 40.71 -25.47 -1.84
CA GLU A 467 41.10 -26.51 -0.90
C GLU A 467 40.67 -27.88 -1.43
N SER A 468 41.68 -28.53 -2.00
CA SER A 468 41.75 -29.95 -2.32
C SER A 468 41.79 -30.78 -1.05
N ALA A 469 41.09 -31.91 -1.09
CA ALA A 469 41.28 -33.03 -0.19
C ALA A 469 42.77 -33.42 -0.14
N GLU A 470 43.42 -33.23 1.01
CA GLU A 470 44.68 -33.87 1.41
C GLU A 470 45.00 -33.51 2.88
N ASN A 471 44.44 -34.27 3.82
CA ASN A 471 45.11 -34.64 5.09
C ASN A 471 44.21 -35.57 5.93
N GLU A 472 44.07 -36.82 5.47
CA GLU A 472 44.10 -37.94 6.42
C GLU A 472 45.58 -38.20 6.76
N GLU A 473 45.83 -38.57 8.02
CA GLU A 473 47.12 -38.94 8.62
C GLU A 473 48.05 -37.81 9.11
N ARG A 474 47.78 -37.28 10.32
CA ARG A 474 48.80 -37.33 11.39
C ARG A 474 48.28 -37.05 12.81
N SER A 475 48.36 -38.08 13.65
CA SER A 475 48.78 -38.08 15.06
C SER A 475 47.99 -37.23 16.06
N THR A 476 47.13 -37.85 16.90
CA THR A 476 47.48 -38.23 18.29
C THR A 476 48.51 -37.31 18.98
N ARG A 477 48.05 -36.50 19.95
CA ARG A 477 48.51 -36.47 21.37
C ARG A 477 48.11 -35.17 22.08
N PHE A 478 47.52 -35.39 23.27
CA PHE A 478 47.22 -34.50 24.41
C PHE A 478 46.08 -33.49 24.28
#